data_AF-A0A099T7I9-F1
#
_entry.id   AF-A0A099T7I9-F1
#
_cell.length_a   1.000
_cell.length_b   1.000
_cell.length_c   1.000
_cell.angle_alpha   90.00
_cell.angle_beta   90.00
_cell.angle_gamma   90.00
#
_symmetry.space_group_name_H-M   'P 1'
#
loop_
_entity.id
_entity.type
_entity.pdbx_description
1 polymer ?
#
loop_
_entity_poly.entity_id
_entity_poly.type
_entity_poly.pdbx_seq_one_letter_code
_entity_poly.pdbx_strand_id
1 'polypeptide(L)'
;MALDDDALTDHGLTAKGAGRILLLACGALARELIDLRDANGWDHMDLHCLPAILHNTPDRIPDAVRAAVEKHRAGYETILVVYADCGTGGMLQKACAELGVEMIEGPHCYSFFEGNAAFAAREEFTAFYLTDFLVRQFDAFVTKPLGLDRHPELRDMYFAHYETLVYQAQTDDPELTKKAQICADRLGLRFERRFTGYGDLDPVLRAL
;
A
#
# COMPACT_ATOMS: atom_id res chain seq x y z
N MET A 1 11.30 -5.78 16.52
CA MET A 1 11.39 -6.99 15.67
C MET A 1 11.47 -6.49 14.25
N ALA A 2 12.46 -6.89 13.46
CA ALA A 2 12.55 -6.44 12.08
C ALA A 2 11.32 -6.95 11.31
N LEU A 3 10.61 -6.06 10.63
CA LEU A 3 9.48 -6.42 9.76
C LEU A 3 10.04 -7.18 8.55
N ASP A 4 9.53 -8.38 8.32
CA ASP A 4 9.86 -9.23 7.19
C ASP A 4 8.88 -8.96 6.03
N ASP A 5 9.41 -8.57 4.87
CA ASP A 5 8.59 -8.26 3.69
C ASP A 5 7.87 -9.51 3.16
N ASP A 6 8.46 -10.70 3.28
CA ASP A 6 7.83 -11.93 2.79
C ASP A 6 6.64 -12.29 3.70
N ALA A 7 6.81 -12.15 5.02
CA ALA A 7 5.72 -12.30 5.98
C ALA A 7 4.60 -11.27 5.76
N LEU A 8 4.94 -10.00 5.49
CA LEU A 8 3.95 -8.97 5.17
C LEU A 8 3.21 -9.26 3.85
N THR A 9 3.90 -9.88 2.88
CA THR A 9 3.34 -10.28 1.59
C THR A 9 2.28 -11.37 1.77
N ASP A 10 2.62 -12.45 2.47
CA ASP A 10 1.80 -13.67 2.52
C ASP A 10 0.84 -13.73 3.72
N HIS A 11 1.17 -13.06 4.83
CA HIS A 11 0.46 -13.19 6.10
C HIS A 11 0.03 -11.86 6.70
N GLY A 12 0.64 -10.75 6.30
CA GLY A 12 0.39 -9.44 6.89
C GLY A 12 0.99 -9.32 8.29
N LEU A 13 0.30 -8.60 9.18
CA LEU A 13 0.76 -8.32 10.54
C LEU A 13 -0.40 -8.48 11.51
N THR A 14 -0.23 -9.25 12.58
CA THR A 14 -1.26 -9.42 13.61
C THR A 14 -1.18 -8.30 14.64
N ALA A 15 -2.32 -7.65 14.92
CA ALA A 15 -2.46 -6.66 15.99
C ALA A 15 -2.08 -7.25 17.35
N LYS A 16 -1.49 -6.44 18.22
CA LYS A 16 -1.03 -6.87 19.55
C LYS A 16 -2.14 -6.87 20.61
N GLY A 17 -3.29 -6.26 20.31
CA GLY A 17 -4.33 -5.96 21.30
C GLY A 17 -3.96 -4.77 22.19
N ALA A 18 -3.13 -3.85 21.68
CA ALA A 18 -2.62 -2.71 22.44
C ALA A 18 -3.19 -1.40 21.92
N GLY A 19 -3.80 -0.60 22.80
CA GLY A 19 -4.45 0.66 22.42
C GLY A 19 -5.95 0.49 22.22
N ARG A 20 -6.60 1.57 21.76
CA ARG A 20 -8.06 1.66 21.61
C ARG A 20 -8.51 1.80 20.15
N ILE A 21 -7.60 2.23 19.26
CA ILE A 21 -7.85 2.40 17.84
C ILE A 21 -7.10 1.32 17.07
N LEU A 22 -7.78 0.60 16.18
CA LEU A 22 -7.14 -0.32 15.25
C LEU A 22 -7.00 0.30 13.86
N LEU A 23 -5.77 0.40 13.39
CA LEU A 23 -5.48 0.63 11.98
C LEU A 23 -5.55 -0.71 11.24
N LEU A 24 -6.52 -0.87 10.34
CA LEU A 24 -6.66 -2.06 9.49
C LEU A 24 -6.14 -1.75 8.09
N ALA A 25 -4.95 -2.26 7.76
CA ALA A 25 -4.19 -1.81 6.60
C ALA A 25 -3.73 -2.94 5.66
N CYS A 26 -3.15 -2.55 4.52
CA CYS A 26 -2.37 -3.45 3.68
C CYS A 26 -1.01 -3.74 4.30
N GLY A 27 -0.50 -4.97 4.17
CA GLY A 27 0.87 -5.31 4.58
C GLY A 27 1.93 -4.42 3.93
N ALA A 28 1.64 -3.88 2.74
CA ALA A 28 2.52 -2.95 2.03
C ALA A 28 2.69 -1.57 2.69
N LEU A 29 1.82 -1.22 3.65
CA LEU A 29 1.89 0.05 4.41
C LEU A 29 2.43 -0.15 5.84
N ALA A 30 2.78 -1.38 6.21
CA ALA A 30 3.04 -1.70 7.62
C ALA A 30 4.22 -0.92 8.20
N ARG A 31 5.28 -0.71 7.41
CA ARG A 31 6.50 -0.01 7.85
C ARG A 31 6.19 1.45 8.12
N GLU A 32 5.55 2.11 7.17
CA GLU A 32 5.22 3.53 7.22
C GLU A 32 4.26 3.84 8.37
N LEU A 33 3.26 2.98 8.60
CA LEU A 33 2.32 3.14 9.72
C LEU A 33 2.98 2.91 11.08
N ILE A 34 3.91 1.94 11.18
CA ILE A 34 4.67 1.70 12.41
C ILE A 34 5.61 2.87 12.70
N ASP A 35 6.31 3.36 11.69
CA ASP A 35 7.24 4.48 11.82
C ASP A 35 6.50 5.75 12.28
N LEU A 36 5.33 6.04 11.70
CA LEU A 36 4.48 7.15 12.13
C LEU A 36 4.01 6.99 13.58
N ARG A 37 3.49 5.81 13.94
CA ARG A 37 3.03 5.53 15.30
C ARG A 37 4.16 5.72 16.31
N ASP A 38 5.30 5.10 16.06
CA ASP A 38 6.42 5.05 17.00
C ASP A 38 7.12 6.42 17.12
N ALA A 39 7.31 7.13 15.99
CA ALA A 39 7.92 8.46 15.99
C ALA A 39 7.07 9.52 16.72
N ASN A 40 5.74 9.34 16.74
CA ASN A 40 4.81 10.26 17.40
C ASN A 40 4.36 9.79 18.79
N GLY A 41 4.75 8.60 19.25
CA GLY A 41 4.31 8.04 20.54
C GLY A 41 2.80 7.76 20.59
N TRP A 42 2.20 7.33 19.48
CA TRP A 42 0.78 7.00 19.40
C TRP A 42 0.46 5.62 19.97
N ASP A 43 0.76 5.40 21.25
CA ASP A 43 0.57 4.12 21.95
C ASP A 43 -0.91 3.67 22.01
N HIS A 44 -1.84 4.55 21.69
CA HIS A 44 -3.28 4.28 21.64
C HIS A 44 -3.74 3.66 20.30
N MET A 45 -2.84 3.52 19.32
CA MET A 45 -3.11 2.90 18.02
C MET A 45 -2.44 1.52 17.90
N ASP A 46 -3.21 0.50 17.56
CA ASP A 46 -2.70 -0.81 17.12
C ASP A 46 -2.73 -0.91 15.58
N LEU A 47 -1.97 -1.87 15.04
CA LEU A 47 -1.90 -2.13 13.62
C LEU A 47 -2.18 -3.60 13.33
N HIS A 48 -3.23 -3.85 12.53
CA HIS A 48 -3.44 -5.12 11.87
C HIS A 48 -3.31 -4.94 10.36
N CYS A 49 -2.41 -5.70 9.73
CA CYS A 49 -2.28 -5.73 8.29
C CYS A 49 -2.82 -7.03 7.72
N LEU A 50 -3.61 -6.94 6.66
CA LEU A 50 -3.92 -8.09 5.80
C LEU A 50 -2.73 -8.40 4.87
N PRO A 51 -2.64 -9.63 4.31
CA PRO A 51 -1.58 -9.99 3.36
C PRO A 51 -1.52 -9.01 2.19
N ALA A 52 -0.33 -8.46 1.92
CA ALA A 52 -0.16 -7.47 0.87
C ALA A 52 -0.48 -8.04 -0.52
N ILE A 53 -0.30 -9.36 -0.72
CA ILE A 53 -0.58 -10.04 -1.99
C ILE A 53 -2.04 -9.92 -2.46
N LEU A 54 -2.97 -9.58 -1.57
CA LEU A 54 -4.36 -9.26 -1.94
C LEU A 54 -4.46 -8.14 -2.98
N HIS A 55 -3.45 -7.27 -3.10
CA HIS A 55 -3.39 -6.22 -4.11
C HIS A 55 -3.47 -6.75 -5.55
N ASN A 56 -3.03 -8.00 -5.79
CA ASN A 56 -3.13 -8.63 -7.11
C ASN A 56 -4.54 -9.22 -7.40
N THR A 57 -5.42 -9.26 -6.39
CA THR A 57 -6.81 -9.72 -6.49
C THR A 57 -7.72 -8.73 -5.73
N PRO A 58 -7.84 -7.48 -6.21
CA PRO A 58 -8.51 -6.41 -5.47
C PRO A 58 -9.99 -6.70 -5.16
N ASP A 59 -10.64 -7.55 -5.96
CA ASP A 59 -11.99 -8.06 -5.74
C ASP A 59 -12.15 -8.81 -4.41
N ARG A 60 -11.07 -9.33 -3.84
CA ARG A 60 -11.07 -10.06 -2.56
C ARG A 60 -10.85 -9.16 -1.34
N ILE A 61 -10.39 -7.92 -1.53
CA ILE A 61 -10.09 -6.99 -0.44
C ILE A 61 -11.34 -6.69 0.42
N PRO A 62 -12.53 -6.40 -0.14
CA PRO A 62 -13.71 -6.05 0.67
C PRO A 62 -14.11 -7.15 1.66
N ASP A 63 -14.11 -8.41 1.22
CA ASP A 63 -14.46 -9.54 2.08
C ASP A 63 -13.39 -9.80 3.15
N ALA A 64 -12.12 -9.64 2.80
CA ALA A 64 -11.02 -9.77 3.76
C ALA A 64 -11.08 -8.68 4.84
N VAL A 65 -11.36 -7.43 4.45
CA VAL A 65 -11.57 -6.31 5.37
C VAL A 65 -12.79 -6.56 6.24
N ARG A 66 -13.93 -7.00 5.68
CA ARG A 66 -15.13 -7.35 6.45
C ARG A 66 -14.84 -8.38 7.52
N ALA A 67 -14.16 -9.47 7.17
CA ALA A 67 -13.80 -10.51 8.11
C ALA A 67 -12.89 -9.99 9.24
N ALA A 68 -11.92 -9.13 8.91
CA ALA A 68 -11.03 -8.54 9.91
C ALA A 68 -11.77 -7.54 10.83
N VAL A 69 -12.64 -6.69 10.28
CA VAL A 69 -13.47 -5.78 11.08
C VAL A 69 -14.33 -6.57 12.08
N GLU A 70 -15.06 -7.59 11.62
CA GLU A 70 -15.92 -8.39 12.51
C GLU A 70 -15.13 -9.12 13.60
N LYS A 71 -13.94 -9.63 13.25
CA LYS A 71 -13.04 -10.29 14.20
C LYS A 71 -12.55 -9.33 15.30
N HIS A 72 -12.26 -8.08 14.95
CA HIS A 72 -11.58 -7.15 15.85
C HIS A 72 -12.49 -6.13 16.53
N ARG A 73 -13.70 -5.88 16.05
CA ARG A 73 -14.61 -4.83 16.55
C ARG A 73 -14.98 -4.93 18.03
N ALA A 74 -14.89 -6.12 18.62
CA ALA A 74 -15.16 -6.30 20.05
C ALA A 74 -13.97 -5.85 20.94
N GLY A 75 -12.77 -5.71 20.37
CA GLY A 75 -11.54 -5.41 21.11
C GLY A 75 -11.05 -3.96 20.98
N TYR A 76 -11.68 -3.13 20.14
CA TYR A 76 -11.26 -1.76 19.89
C TYR A 76 -12.46 -0.81 19.91
N GLU A 77 -12.24 0.42 20.38
CA GLU A 77 -13.24 1.49 20.36
C GLU A 77 -13.49 1.98 18.93
N THR A 78 -12.42 2.07 18.13
CA THR A 78 -12.44 2.56 16.75
C THR A 78 -11.65 1.62 15.85
N ILE A 79 -12.16 1.34 14.65
CA ILE A 79 -11.39 0.72 13.57
C ILE A 79 -11.36 1.72 12.41
N LEU A 80 -10.14 2.12 12.01
CA LEU A 80 -9.92 2.88 10.79
C LEU A 80 -9.35 1.95 9.73
N VAL A 81 -10.04 1.86 8.59
CA VAL A 81 -9.55 1.12 7.42
C VAL A 81 -8.55 1.99 6.67
N VAL A 82 -7.26 1.63 6.78
CA VAL A 82 -6.15 2.29 6.08
C VAL A 82 -5.87 1.56 4.77
N TYR A 83 -6.90 1.57 3.92
CA TYR A 83 -6.85 1.16 2.52
C TYR A 83 -7.46 2.28 1.69
N ALA A 84 -6.89 2.52 0.51
CA ALA A 84 -7.58 3.23 -0.56
C ALA A 84 -8.49 2.28 -1.35
N ASP A 85 -9.13 2.77 -2.41
CA ASP A 85 -9.89 1.89 -3.31
C ASP A 85 -9.05 0.77 -3.92
N CYS A 86 -7.81 1.07 -4.37
CA CYS A 86 -6.87 0.07 -4.86
C CYS A 86 -7.42 -0.87 -5.95
N GLY A 87 -8.34 -0.38 -6.79
CA GLY A 87 -8.95 -1.17 -7.86
C GLY A 87 -10.15 -2.00 -7.41
N THR A 88 -10.72 -1.76 -6.22
CA THR A 88 -11.98 -2.40 -5.81
C THR A 88 -13.21 -1.81 -6.50
N GLY A 89 -13.07 -0.67 -7.19
CA GLY A 89 -14.17 -0.04 -7.92
C GLY A 89 -15.28 0.50 -7.01
N GLY A 90 -14.90 0.98 -5.81
CA GLY A 90 -15.80 1.50 -4.77
C GLY A 90 -16.40 0.42 -3.86
N MET A 91 -16.14 -0.86 -4.12
CA MET A 91 -16.71 -1.96 -3.35
C MET A 91 -16.19 -1.99 -1.91
N LEU A 92 -14.93 -1.61 -1.68
CA LEU A 92 -14.39 -1.50 -0.33
C LEU A 92 -15.05 -0.37 0.47
N GLN A 93 -15.23 0.80 -0.14
CA GLN A 93 -15.89 1.93 0.51
C GLN A 93 -17.34 1.58 0.89
N LYS A 94 -18.07 0.91 -0.01
CA LYS A 94 -19.41 0.39 0.28
C LYS A 94 -19.41 -0.58 1.46
N ALA A 95 -18.47 -1.53 1.49
CA ALA A 95 -18.34 -2.47 2.59
C ALA A 95 -18.06 -1.78 3.93
N CYS A 96 -17.17 -0.78 3.96
CA CYS A 96 -16.88 0.01 5.16
C CYS A 96 -18.11 0.77 5.67
N ALA A 97 -18.87 1.39 4.75
CA ALA A 97 -20.12 2.08 5.09
C ALA A 97 -21.18 1.13 5.68
N GLU A 98 -21.34 -0.07 5.12
CA GLU A 98 -22.25 -1.10 5.65
C GLU A 98 -21.84 -1.60 7.04
N LEU A 99 -20.53 -1.65 7.31
CA LEU A 99 -19.97 -2.05 8.61
C LEU A 99 -20.00 -0.93 9.65
N GLY A 100 -20.22 0.32 9.23
CA GLY A 100 -20.17 1.50 10.09
C GLY A 100 -18.74 1.83 10.56
N VAL A 101 -17.73 1.56 9.73
CA VAL A 101 -16.33 1.91 10.01
C VAL A 101 -15.83 2.96 9.01
N GLU A 102 -14.90 3.79 9.45
CA GLU A 102 -14.28 4.80 8.60
C GLU A 102 -13.16 4.19 7.74
N MET A 103 -12.94 4.77 6.58
CA MET A 103 -11.91 4.39 5.62
C MET A 103 -11.21 5.66 5.14
N ILE A 104 -9.88 5.63 5.06
CA ILE A 104 -9.12 6.75 4.49
C ILE A 104 -9.50 6.95 3.01
N GLU A 105 -9.65 8.20 2.58
CA GLU A 105 -9.97 8.51 1.19
C GLU A 105 -8.74 8.32 0.29
N GLY A 106 -8.96 7.87 -0.95
CA GLY A 106 -7.94 7.87 -2.00
C GLY A 106 -8.19 6.81 -3.09
N PRO A 107 -7.70 7.05 -4.33
CA PRO A 107 -7.82 6.09 -5.42
C PRO A 107 -6.92 4.86 -5.25
N HIS A 108 -5.71 5.04 -4.70
CA HIS A 108 -4.74 3.96 -4.50
C HIS A 108 -3.92 4.22 -3.22
N CYS A 109 -3.44 3.18 -2.53
CA CYS A 109 -2.69 3.41 -1.29
C CYS A 109 -1.40 4.20 -1.52
N TYR A 110 -0.81 4.11 -2.72
CA TYR A 110 0.36 4.91 -3.05
C TYR A 110 0.04 6.39 -3.25
N SER A 111 -1.21 6.79 -3.54
CA SER A 111 -1.54 8.22 -3.70
C SER A 111 -1.45 9.00 -2.40
N PHE A 112 -1.50 8.31 -1.25
CA PHE A 112 -1.30 8.93 0.05
C PHE A 112 0.07 9.60 0.16
N PHE A 113 1.12 9.01 -0.42
CA PHE A 113 2.50 9.50 -0.23
C PHE A 113 2.77 10.81 -0.95
N GLU A 114 2.20 11.02 -2.14
CA GLU A 114 2.22 12.33 -2.81
C GLU A 114 1.14 13.29 -2.28
N GLY A 115 0.16 12.76 -1.55
CA GLY A 115 -1.06 13.45 -1.16
C GLY A 115 -2.12 13.38 -2.26
N ASN A 116 -3.35 13.03 -1.89
CA ASN A 116 -4.42 12.73 -2.86
C ASN A 116 -4.74 13.91 -3.78
N ALA A 117 -4.71 15.14 -3.24
CA ALA A 117 -4.99 16.35 -4.02
C ALA A 117 -3.90 16.62 -5.07
N ALA A 118 -2.63 16.47 -4.71
CA ALA A 118 -1.51 16.65 -5.64
C ALA A 118 -1.46 15.52 -6.67
N PHE A 119 -1.70 14.28 -6.24
CA PHE A 119 -1.78 13.12 -7.11
C PHE A 119 -2.86 13.29 -8.19
N ALA A 120 -4.06 13.73 -7.81
CA ALA A 120 -5.16 13.96 -8.75
C ALA A 120 -4.85 15.04 -9.79
N ALA A 121 -4.07 16.07 -9.43
CA ALA A 121 -3.74 17.18 -10.31
C ALA A 121 -2.69 16.84 -11.40
N ARG A 122 -1.98 15.71 -11.29
CA ARG A 122 -0.91 15.33 -12.21
C ARG A 122 -1.41 14.77 -13.55
N GLU A 123 -2.58 14.13 -13.56
CA GLU A 123 -3.15 13.50 -14.76
C GLU A 123 -2.18 12.54 -15.50
N GLU A 124 -1.27 11.88 -14.77
CA GLU A 124 -0.20 11.01 -15.30
C GLU A 124 -0.69 9.55 -15.50
N PHE A 125 -1.67 9.35 -16.37
CA PHE A 125 -2.28 8.02 -16.60
C PHE A 125 -1.36 6.98 -17.26
N THR A 126 -0.21 7.40 -17.82
CA THR A 126 0.82 6.51 -18.40
C THR A 126 1.95 6.16 -17.43
N ALA A 127 1.82 6.55 -16.16
CA ALA A 127 2.81 6.25 -15.13
C ALA A 127 2.57 4.89 -14.46
N PHE A 128 3.65 4.14 -14.25
CA PHE A 128 3.66 2.94 -13.41
C PHE A 128 4.31 3.26 -12.07
N TYR A 129 3.56 3.16 -10.98
CA TYR A 129 4.03 3.60 -9.67
C TYR A 129 4.67 2.46 -8.86
N LEU A 130 5.82 2.74 -8.24
CA LEU A 130 6.42 1.89 -7.21
C LEU A 130 6.55 2.66 -5.89
N THR A 131 6.30 1.97 -4.78
CA THR A 131 6.67 2.39 -3.42
C THR A 131 7.89 1.58 -2.97
N ASP A 132 8.53 1.94 -1.85
CA ASP A 132 9.65 1.21 -1.25
C ASP A 132 9.30 -0.28 -1.04
N PHE A 133 8.08 -0.58 -0.55
CA PHE A 133 7.61 -1.96 -0.42
C PHE A 133 7.59 -2.67 -1.78
N LEU A 134 7.01 -2.04 -2.80
CA LEU A 134 6.87 -2.64 -4.12
C LEU A 134 8.22 -2.78 -4.84
N VAL A 135 9.19 -1.90 -4.58
CA VAL A 135 10.58 -2.05 -5.03
C VAL A 135 11.23 -3.28 -4.38
N ARG A 136 11.03 -3.50 -3.08
CA ARG A 136 11.56 -4.68 -2.36
C ARG A 136 10.91 -5.97 -2.82
N GLN A 137 9.63 -5.92 -3.16
CA GLN A 137 8.80 -7.08 -3.52
C GLN A 137 8.44 -7.13 -5.01
N PHE A 138 9.23 -6.48 -5.87
CA PHE A 138 8.92 -6.35 -7.30
C PHE A 138 8.69 -7.70 -7.99
N ASP A 139 9.46 -8.73 -7.62
CA ASP A 139 9.27 -10.06 -8.21
C ASP A 139 7.98 -10.75 -7.75
N ALA A 140 7.56 -10.52 -6.50
CA ALA A 140 6.33 -11.09 -5.95
C ALA A 140 5.07 -10.40 -6.50
N PHE A 141 5.14 -9.11 -6.82
CA PHE A 141 3.97 -8.32 -7.25
C PHE A 141 3.90 -8.06 -8.75
N VAL A 142 5.04 -8.00 -9.45
CA VAL A 142 5.09 -7.66 -10.88
C VAL A 142 5.61 -8.83 -11.70
N THR A 143 6.83 -9.29 -11.43
CA THR A 143 7.49 -10.29 -12.30
C THR A 143 6.71 -11.60 -12.38
N LYS A 144 6.50 -12.29 -11.25
CA LYS A 144 5.89 -13.62 -11.22
C LYS A 144 4.39 -13.61 -11.53
N PRO A 145 3.57 -12.67 -11.01
CA PRO A 145 2.14 -12.63 -11.30
C PRO A 145 1.84 -12.35 -12.75
N LEU A 146 2.63 -11.49 -13.40
CA LEU A 146 2.51 -11.24 -14.84
C LEU A 146 3.19 -12.32 -15.69
N GLY A 147 3.92 -13.26 -15.08
CA GLY A 147 4.61 -14.34 -15.77
C GLY A 147 5.83 -13.90 -16.57
N LEU A 148 6.40 -12.73 -16.28
CA LEU A 148 7.57 -12.18 -16.98
C LEU A 148 8.85 -12.99 -16.73
N ASP A 149 8.90 -13.77 -15.65
CA ASP A 149 9.97 -14.73 -15.37
C ASP A 149 9.98 -15.91 -16.37
N ARG A 150 8.81 -16.26 -16.90
CA ARG A 150 8.63 -17.39 -17.83
C ARG A 150 8.45 -16.94 -19.28
N HIS A 151 7.86 -15.76 -19.47
CA HIS A 151 7.48 -15.17 -20.75
C HIS A 151 7.89 -13.68 -20.83
N PRO A 152 9.19 -13.37 -20.97
CA PRO A 152 9.67 -11.99 -21.01
C PRO A 152 9.04 -11.13 -22.12
N GLU A 153 8.60 -11.76 -23.21
CA GLU A 153 7.91 -11.12 -24.33
C GLU A 153 6.59 -10.46 -23.94
N LEU A 154 5.95 -10.89 -22.85
CA LEU A 154 4.72 -10.28 -22.36
C LEU A 154 4.92 -8.86 -21.84
N ARG A 155 6.17 -8.48 -21.51
CA ARG A 155 6.52 -7.13 -21.08
C ARG A 155 6.00 -6.10 -22.08
N ASP A 156 6.28 -6.28 -23.37
CA ASP A 156 5.94 -5.30 -24.40
C ASP A 156 4.43 -5.13 -24.53
N MET A 157 3.67 -6.21 -24.30
CA MET A 157 2.22 -6.17 -24.32
C MET A 157 1.64 -5.48 -23.07
N TYR A 158 2.10 -5.84 -21.87
CA TYR A 158 1.56 -5.28 -20.62
C TYR A 158 1.97 -3.82 -20.41
N PHE A 159 3.16 -3.44 -20.86
CA PHE A 159 3.73 -2.12 -20.62
C PHE A 159 3.69 -1.19 -21.85
N ALA A 160 3.04 -1.60 -22.95
CA ALA A 160 2.96 -0.83 -24.21
C ALA A 160 2.50 0.63 -24.07
N HIS A 161 1.64 0.90 -23.08
CA HIS A 161 1.02 2.21 -22.86
C HIS A 161 1.58 2.94 -21.63
N TYR A 162 2.58 2.36 -20.96
CA TYR A 162 3.29 3.02 -19.89
C TYR A 162 4.54 3.68 -20.46
N GLU A 163 4.86 4.88 -19.96
CA GLU A 163 6.03 5.63 -20.41
C GLU A 163 7.09 5.80 -19.33
N THR A 164 6.64 5.93 -18.08
CA THR A 164 7.50 6.27 -16.95
C THR A 164 7.19 5.34 -15.78
N LEU A 165 8.22 4.77 -15.18
CA LEU A 165 8.15 4.21 -13.84
C LEU A 165 8.45 5.33 -12.85
N VAL A 166 7.45 5.67 -12.03
CA VAL A 166 7.57 6.66 -10.97
C VAL A 166 7.79 5.93 -9.65
N TYR A 167 9.00 6.03 -9.13
CA TYR A 167 9.33 5.56 -7.79
C TYR A 167 9.04 6.66 -6.76
N GLN A 168 7.97 6.46 -6.00
CA GLN A 168 7.64 7.25 -4.82
C GLN A 168 8.43 6.70 -3.63
N ALA A 169 9.54 7.35 -3.31
CA ALA A 169 10.42 6.97 -2.23
C ALA A 169 9.86 7.46 -0.88
N GLN A 170 9.57 6.52 0.03
CA GLN A 170 9.18 6.85 1.40
C GLN A 170 10.40 7.15 2.27
N THR A 171 11.53 6.51 1.97
CA THR A 171 12.82 6.72 2.64
C THR A 171 13.90 7.20 1.68
N ASP A 172 14.94 7.87 2.21
CA ASP A 172 16.10 8.26 1.40
C ASP A 172 17.16 7.14 1.38
N ASP A 173 16.79 6.01 0.76
CA ASP A 173 17.66 4.84 0.61
C ASP A 173 18.23 4.76 -0.83
N PRO A 174 19.55 4.95 -1.02
CA PRO A 174 20.17 4.86 -2.33
C PRO A 174 20.15 3.45 -2.93
N GLU A 175 20.10 2.39 -2.12
CA GLU A 175 20.01 1.01 -2.62
C GLU A 175 18.61 0.69 -3.14
N LEU A 176 17.56 1.21 -2.49
CA LEU A 176 16.20 1.13 -3.05
C LEU A 176 16.08 1.91 -4.35
N THR A 177 16.70 3.09 -4.42
CA THR A 177 16.72 3.88 -5.65
C THR A 177 17.36 3.11 -6.81
N LYS A 178 18.50 2.45 -6.58
CA LYS A 178 19.14 1.59 -7.58
C LYS A 178 18.25 0.42 -7.99
N LYS A 179 17.60 -0.25 -7.03
CA LYS A 179 16.65 -1.34 -7.32
C LYS A 179 15.46 -0.86 -8.16
N ALA A 180 14.91 0.30 -7.85
CA ALA A 180 13.80 0.88 -8.61
C ALA A 180 14.21 1.22 -10.05
N GLN A 181 15.43 1.76 -10.26
CA GLN A 181 15.98 1.96 -11.60
C GLN A 181 16.11 0.63 -12.37
N ILE A 182 16.62 -0.42 -11.72
CA ILE A 182 16.69 -1.76 -12.34
C ILE A 182 15.29 -2.27 -12.73
N CYS A 183 14.27 -2.00 -11.91
CA CYS A 183 12.89 -2.34 -12.25
C CYS A 183 12.41 -1.58 -13.50
N ALA A 184 12.70 -0.27 -13.59
CA ALA A 184 12.36 0.54 -14.76
C ALA A 184 13.05 0.02 -16.02
N ASP A 185 14.34 -0.30 -15.93
CA ASP A 185 15.12 -0.86 -17.05
C ASP A 185 14.55 -2.22 -17.51
N ARG A 186 14.15 -3.09 -16.57
CA ARG A 186 13.51 -4.38 -16.87
C ARG A 186 12.18 -4.19 -17.61
N LEU A 187 11.40 -3.18 -17.23
CA LEU A 187 10.12 -2.86 -17.86
C LEU A 187 10.26 -2.03 -19.14
N GLY A 188 11.45 -1.47 -19.43
CA GLY A 188 11.67 -0.59 -20.58
C GLY A 188 11.05 0.80 -20.41
N LEU A 189 10.89 1.27 -19.18
CA LEU A 189 10.25 2.55 -18.85
C LEU A 189 11.28 3.60 -18.47
N ARG A 190 10.99 4.89 -18.71
CA ARG A 190 11.79 5.99 -18.17
C ARG A 190 11.72 5.96 -16.64
N PHE A 191 12.83 6.20 -15.96
CA PHE A 191 12.84 6.23 -14.50
C PHE A 191 12.68 7.66 -13.98
N GLU A 192 11.75 7.83 -13.04
CA GLU A 192 11.61 9.04 -12.24
C GLU A 192 11.57 8.67 -10.76
N ARG A 193 12.39 9.34 -9.96
CA ARG A 193 12.33 9.24 -8.50
C ARG A 193 11.67 10.48 -7.91
N ARG A 194 10.70 10.28 -7.02
CA ARG A 194 10.06 11.32 -6.22
C ARG A 194 10.24 10.97 -4.75
N PHE A 195 10.88 11.85 -3.98
CA PHE A 195 10.89 11.69 -2.53
C PHE A 195 9.57 12.20 -1.97
N THR A 196 8.84 11.35 -1.24
CA THR A 196 7.46 11.58 -0.81
C THR A 196 7.29 11.51 0.70
N GLY A 197 8.12 10.75 1.40
CA GLY A 197 7.89 10.47 2.83
C GLY A 197 6.56 9.73 3.01
N TYR A 198 5.77 10.13 4.00
CA TYR A 198 4.51 9.46 4.35
C TYR A 198 3.25 10.23 3.92
N GLY A 199 3.39 11.40 3.29
CA GLY A 199 2.30 12.21 2.73
C GLY A 199 1.08 12.35 3.66
N ASP A 200 -0.11 12.06 3.14
CA ASP A 200 -1.39 12.18 3.84
C ASP A 200 -1.55 11.22 5.03
N LEU A 201 -0.69 10.19 5.20
CA LEU A 201 -0.79 9.27 6.32
C LEU A 201 -0.56 9.97 7.67
N ASP A 202 0.42 10.87 7.80
CA ASP A 202 0.68 11.57 9.07
C ASP A 202 -0.52 12.42 9.53
N PRO A 203 -1.04 13.37 8.71
CA PRO A 203 -2.13 14.22 9.16
C PRO A 203 -3.44 13.45 9.41
N VAL A 204 -3.72 12.39 8.64
CA VAL A 204 -4.91 11.56 8.85
C VAL A 204 -4.82 10.81 10.19
N LEU A 205 -3.68 10.19 10.48
CA LEU A 205 -3.52 9.45 11.74
C LEU A 205 -3.47 10.37 12.95
N ARG A 206 -2.85 11.54 12.84
CA ARG A 206 -2.78 12.52 13.93
C ARG A 206 -4.14 13.04 14.39
N ALA A 207 -5.17 12.93 13.54
CA ALA A 207 -6.53 13.39 13.85
C ALA A 207 -7.35 12.41 14.72
N LEU A 208 -6.83 11.21 15.00
CA LEU A 208 -7.46 10.15 15.79
C LEU A 208 -7.07 10.21 17.29
#